data_AF-A0A6P1FQA1-F1
#
_entry.id   AF-A0A6P1FQA1-F1
#
_cell.length_a   1.000
_cell.length_b   1.000
_cell.length_c   1.000
_cell.angle_alpha   90.00
_cell.angle_beta   90.00
_cell.angle_gamma   90.00
#
_symmetry.space_group_name_H-M   'P 1'
#
loop_
_entity.id
_entity.type
_entity.pdbx_description
1 polymer ?
#
loop_
_entity_poly.entity_id
_entity_poly.type
_entity_poly.pdbx_seq_one_letter_code
_entity_poly.pdbx_strand_id
1 'polypeptide(L)'
;MIEIELGIRRTPARVAFKRNTGQNNHFLITVLVGLDAVRDGEAKLAPEFSTSWSPTDVRRSAIRSREYALVTSIAWITDLVDVYRKRLQAMRSVMSDAESKRIDKIDGRAVRLSELASVLGIPRDDRNLLMMLFATKWRNTIVHSDADSRIGSDLRNRLLNSAQDIALEHRGLDVSRSIKSFERGDAPTFKEVASFVAAGQQLVAALDVRAITKMNVQQYAESILSTHLSAAFTLNAQVYAQYWSGNQAKTHKRLTTLLAQLGFTRSGALSQLSAEYLDSTSRLTAHAARARFSPREGH
;
A
#
# COMPACT_ATOMS: atom_id res chain seq x y z
N MET A 1 -9.54 -35.55 11.98
CA MET A 1 -8.83 -34.32 12.34
C MET A 1 -9.29 -33.24 11.38
N ILE A 2 -9.75 -32.08 11.89
CA ILE A 2 -10.08 -30.95 11.02
C ILE A 2 -8.75 -30.43 10.45
N GLU A 3 -8.50 -30.60 9.16
CA GLU A 3 -7.39 -29.95 8.48
C GLU A 3 -7.56 -28.44 8.64
N ILE A 4 -6.60 -27.82 9.33
CA ILE A 4 -6.56 -26.36 9.42
C ILE A 4 -5.97 -25.88 8.10
N GLU A 5 -6.83 -25.45 7.18
CA GLU A 5 -6.40 -24.81 5.94
C GLU A 5 -5.72 -23.47 6.27
N LEU A 6 -4.43 -23.37 5.97
CA LEU A 6 -3.68 -22.12 6.04
C LEU A 6 -3.70 -21.43 4.68
N GLY A 7 -3.89 -20.12 4.66
CA GLY A 7 -3.79 -19.37 3.42
C GLY A 7 -3.54 -17.88 3.63
N ILE A 8 -3.58 -17.12 2.52
CA ILE A 8 -3.36 -15.68 2.53
C ILE A 8 -4.67 -14.95 2.27
N ARG A 9 -4.99 -14.00 3.15
CA ARG A 9 -6.15 -13.11 2.98
C ARG A 9 -5.77 -11.72 2.46
N ARG A 10 -4.59 -11.23 2.85
CA ARG A 10 -4.05 -9.91 2.48
C ARG A 10 -2.54 -10.01 2.38
N THR A 11 -1.92 -9.32 1.42
CA THR A 11 -0.45 -9.25 1.38
C THR A 11 0.10 -8.38 2.53
N PRO A 12 1.35 -8.59 2.97
CA PRO A 12 2.02 -7.68 3.90
C PRO A 12 2.08 -6.24 3.36
N ALA A 13 2.17 -6.08 2.04
CA ALA A 13 2.15 -4.78 1.37
C ALA A 13 0.84 -4.02 1.67
N ARG A 14 -0.33 -4.68 1.54
CA ARG A 14 -1.63 -4.07 1.86
C ARG A 14 -1.79 -3.77 3.34
N VAL A 15 -1.31 -4.65 4.23
CA VAL A 15 -1.37 -4.43 5.68
C VAL A 15 -0.62 -3.16 6.05
N ALA A 16 0.60 -3.00 5.54
CA ALA A 16 1.40 -1.80 5.78
C ALA A 16 0.78 -0.54 5.17
N PHE A 17 0.28 -0.62 3.93
CA PHE A 17 -0.42 0.48 3.28
C PHE A 17 -1.62 0.97 4.11
N LYS A 18 -2.47 0.04 4.58
CA LYS A 18 -3.66 0.38 5.37
C LYS A 18 -3.29 1.06 6.69
N ARG A 19 -2.26 0.55 7.39
CA ARG A 19 -1.77 1.15 8.63
C ARG A 19 -1.31 2.59 8.42
N ASN A 20 -0.46 2.81 7.42
CA ASN A 20 0.10 4.15 7.15
C ASN A 20 -0.96 5.13 6.65
N THR A 21 -1.88 4.68 5.80
CA THR A 21 -2.97 5.54 5.29
C THR A 21 -3.94 5.94 6.41
N GLY A 22 -4.27 5.02 7.33
CA GLY A 22 -5.12 5.32 8.49
C GLY A 22 -4.51 6.39 9.40
N GLN A 23 -3.22 6.26 9.71
CA GLN A 23 -2.49 7.24 10.52
C GLN A 23 -2.42 8.61 9.83
N ASN A 24 -2.09 8.64 8.53
CA ASN A 24 -2.00 9.90 7.79
C ASN A 24 -3.34 10.62 7.67
N ASN A 25 -4.44 9.88 7.51
CA ASN A 25 -5.77 10.46 7.50
C ASN A 25 -6.13 11.06 8.87
N HIS A 26 -5.75 10.40 9.97
CA HIS A 26 -5.91 10.95 11.31
C HIS A 26 -5.08 12.24 11.48
N PHE A 27 -3.81 12.25 11.06
CA PHE A 27 -2.98 13.45 11.11
C PHE A 27 -3.60 14.61 10.32
N LEU A 28 -4.06 14.38 9.09
CA LEU A 28 -4.73 15.41 8.30
C LEU A 28 -5.93 15.97 9.06
N ILE A 29 -6.84 15.12 9.54
CA ILE A 29 -8.05 15.57 10.25
C ILE A 29 -7.67 16.39 11.49
N THR A 30 -6.72 15.91 12.29
CA THR A 30 -6.26 16.63 13.50
C THR A 30 -5.67 18.00 13.15
N VAL A 31 -4.84 18.08 12.10
CA VAL A 31 -4.29 19.36 11.62
C VAL A 31 -5.41 20.30 11.16
N LEU A 32 -6.38 19.80 10.38
CA LEU A 32 -7.49 20.62 9.90
C LEU A 32 -8.37 21.15 11.04
N VAL A 33 -8.64 20.35 12.06
CA VAL A 33 -9.39 20.77 13.26
C VAL A 33 -8.62 21.88 14.00
N GLY A 34 -7.31 21.69 14.21
CA GLY A 34 -6.48 22.73 14.84
C GLY A 34 -6.44 24.03 14.03
N LEU A 35 -6.39 23.93 12.70
CA LEU A 35 -6.41 25.10 11.82
C LEU A 35 -7.77 25.80 11.78
N ASP A 36 -8.87 25.07 11.99
CA ASP A 36 -10.20 25.69 12.15
C ASP A 36 -10.24 26.50 13.47
N ALA A 37 -9.71 25.98 14.58
CA ALA A 37 -9.59 26.74 15.83
C ALA A 37 -8.66 27.97 15.69
N VAL A 38 -7.59 27.88 14.91
CA VAL A 38 -6.76 29.04 14.55
C VAL A 38 -7.59 30.07 13.79
N ARG A 39 -8.27 29.66 12.72
CA ARG A 39 -9.10 30.54 11.88
C ARG A 39 -10.13 31.30 12.73
N ASP A 40 -10.72 30.62 13.69
CA ASP A 40 -11.81 31.14 14.52
C ASP A 40 -11.29 31.96 15.72
N GLY A 41 -9.97 32.05 15.91
CA GLY A 41 -9.32 32.88 16.92
C GLY A 41 -9.24 32.25 18.31
N GLU A 42 -9.54 30.95 18.41
CA GLU A 42 -9.58 30.20 19.67
C GLU A 42 -8.21 29.64 20.07
N ALA A 43 -7.34 29.39 19.08
CA ALA A 43 -6.01 28.85 19.32
C ALA A 43 -5.04 29.88 19.89
N LYS A 44 -4.22 29.46 20.86
CA LYS A 44 -3.13 30.25 21.44
C LYS A 44 -1.81 29.52 21.27
N LEU A 45 -0.72 30.28 21.11
CA LEU A 45 0.62 29.71 21.11
C LEU A 45 0.91 29.12 22.49
N ALA A 46 1.32 27.85 22.51
CA ALA A 46 1.63 27.16 23.75
C ALA A 46 3.03 27.59 24.29
N PRO A 47 3.25 27.57 25.62
CA PRO A 47 4.49 28.11 26.22
C PRO A 47 5.78 27.40 25.79
N GLU A 48 5.69 26.15 25.33
CA GLU A 48 6.85 25.38 24.86
C GLU A 48 7.47 25.90 23.55
N PHE A 49 6.73 26.73 22.80
CA PHE A 49 7.26 27.31 21.56
C PHE A 49 8.16 28.52 21.86
N SER A 50 9.44 28.40 21.53
CA SER A 50 10.44 29.48 21.68
C SER A 50 10.39 30.54 20.55
N THR A 51 9.33 30.56 19.75
CA THR A 51 9.15 31.47 18.62
C THR A 51 7.92 32.35 18.80
N SER A 52 7.89 33.53 18.20
CA SER A 52 6.68 34.35 18.16
C SER A 52 5.75 33.88 17.04
N TRP A 53 4.46 33.79 17.33
CA TRP A 53 3.43 33.56 16.32
C TRP A 53 2.32 34.61 16.47
N SER A 54 2.42 35.65 15.67
CA SER A 54 1.47 36.78 15.65
C SER A 54 1.19 37.18 14.19
N PRO A 55 0.48 36.32 13.42
CA PRO A 55 0.19 36.61 12.02
C PRO A 55 -0.67 37.86 11.90
N THR A 56 -0.38 38.71 10.90
CA THR A 56 -1.16 39.92 10.63
C THR A 56 -2.62 39.60 10.31
N ASP A 57 -2.87 38.48 9.64
CA ASP A 57 -4.19 37.95 9.34
C ASP A 57 -4.25 36.47 9.73
N VAL A 58 -4.85 36.21 10.89
CA VAL A 58 -5.01 34.86 11.46
C VAL A 58 -5.83 33.97 10.52
N ARG A 59 -6.91 34.49 9.93
CA ARG A 59 -7.78 33.73 9.02
C ARG A 59 -7.03 33.32 7.76
N ARG A 60 -6.31 34.25 7.15
CA ARG A 60 -5.51 33.96 5.95
C ARG A 60 -4.35 33.00 6.26
N SER A 61 -3.71 33.13 7.42
CA SER A 61 -2.69 32.20 7.89
C SER A 61 -3.23 30.77 8.01
N ALA A 62 -4.42 30.61 8.61
CA ALA A 62 -5.10 29.33 8.71
C ALA A 62 -5.43 28.73 7.34
N ILE A 63 -5.99 29.53 6.42
CA ILE A 63 -6.37 29.08 5.07
C ILE A 63 -5.16 28.57 4.30
N ARG A 64 -4.06 29.32 4.27
CA ARG A 64 -2.83 28.90 3.56
C ARG A 64 -2.22 27.64 4.17
N SER A 65 -2.23 27.54 5.50
CA SER A 65 -1.76 26.34 6.20
C SER A 65 -2.65 25.12 5.91
N ARG A 66 -3.96 25.35 5.75
CA ARG A 66 -4.92 24.32 5.35
C ARG A 66 -4.62 23.79 3.95
N GLU A 67 -4.39 24.69 2.99
CA GLU A 67 -3.98 24.33 1.63
C GLU A 67 -2.70 23.48 1.64
N TYR A 68 -1.69 23.90 2.42
CA TYR A 68 -0.45 23.15 2.58
C TYR A 68 -0.67 21.73 3.12
N ALA A 69 -1.51 21.57 4.15
CA ALA A 69 -1.84 20.26 4.71
C ALA A 69 -2.57 19.35 3.70
N LEU A 70 -3.46 19.92 2.89
CA LEU A 70 -4.20 19.20 1.85
C LEU A 70 -3.27 18.74 0.71
N VAL A 71 -2.42 19.63 0.22
CA VAL A 71 -1.35 19.32 -0.75
C VAL A 71 -0.47 18.17 -0.25
N THR A 72 0.02 18.30 0.99
CA THR A 72 0.89 17.31 1.61
C THR A 72 0.20 15.94 1.64
N SER A 73 -1.09 15.91 1.93
CA SER A 73 -1.86 14.66 1.98
C SER A 73 -1.99 13.96 0.62
N ILE A 74 -2.10 14.70 -0.49
CA ILE A 74 -2.04 14.12 -1.84
C ILE A 74 -0.65 13.52 -2.10
N ALA A 75 0.42 14.22 -1.72
CA ALA A 75 1.78 13.71 -1.85
C ALA A 75 1.97 12.39 -1.07
N TRP A 76 1.43 12.31 0.14
CA TRP A 76 1.49 11.11 0.96
C TRP A 76 0.72 9.94 0.38
N ILE A 77 -0.54 10.11 -0.04
CA ILE A 77 -1.33 8.97 -0.56
C ILE A 77 -0.73 8.41 -1.85
N THR A 78 -0.26 9.29 -2.75
CA THR A 78 0.40 8.86 -4.01
C THR A 78 1.71 8.13 -3.74
N ASP A 79 2.48 8.57 -2.74
CA ASP A 79 3.69 7.86 -2.31
C ASP A 79 3.39 6.51 -1.67
N LEU A 80 2.38 6.42 -0.80
CA LEU A 80 1.97 5.15 -0.20
C LEU A 80 1.52 4.12 -1.23
N VAL A 81 0.83 4.55 -2.30
CA VAL A 81 0.47 3.65 -3.41
C VAL A 81 1.71 3.19 -4.18
N ASP A 82 2.71 4.05 -4.41
CA ASP A 82 3.99 3.64 -5.03
C ASP A 82 4.80 2.69 -4.12
N VAL A 83 4.82 2.92 -2.80
CA VAL A 83 5.44 2.01 -1.83
C VAL A 83 4.74 0.66 -1.83
N TYR A 84 3.40 0.64 -1.90
CA TYR A 84 2.65 -0.60 -2.06
C TYR A 84 3.06 -1.35 -3.33
N ARG A 85 3.10 -0.66 -4.48
CA ARG A 85 3.56 -1.22 -5.77
C ARG A 85 4.95 -1.87 -5.63
N LYS A 86 5.93 -1.14 -5.12
CA LYS A 86 7.32 -1.63 -4.95
C LYS A 86 7.38 -2.88 -4.07
N ARG A 87 6.66 -2.89 -2.95
CA ARG A 87 6.60 -4.04 -2.05
C ARG A 87 5.96 -5.25 -2.72
N LEU A 88 4.95 -5.04 -3.55
CA LEU A 88 4.29 -6.10 -4.29
C LEU A 88 5.21 -6.67 -5.39
N GLN A 89 5.92 -5.82 -6.13
CA GLN A 89 6.92 -6.25 -7.14
C GLN A 89 8.06 -7.07 -6.54
N ALA A 90 8.44 -6.79 -5.28
CA ALA A 90 9.46 -7.55 -4.57
C ALA A 90 8.99 -8.97 -4.18
N MET A 91 7.67 -9.25 -4.23
CA MET A 91 7.12 -10.57 -3.96
C MET A 91 7.18 -11.44 -5.21
N ARG A 92 8.26 -12.23 -5.34
CA ARG A 92 8.46 -13.18 -6.45
C ARG A 92 7.33 -14.21 -6.61
N SER A 93 6.58 -14.46 -5.54
CA SER A 93 5.40 -15.32 -5.56
C SER A 93 4.20 -14.71 -6.29
N VAL A 94 4.19 -13.38 -6.50
CA VAL A 94 3.12 -12.64 -7.18
C VAL A 94 3.55 -12.23 -8.58
N MET A 95 4.79 -11.75 -8.70
CA MET A 95 5.31 -11.15 -9.93
C MET A 95 6.64 -11.79 -10.31
N SER A 96 6.78 -12.14 -11.58
CA SER A 96 8.04 -12.63 -12.14
C SER A 96 9.09 -11.53 -12.22
N ASP A 97 10.38 -11.91 -12.23
CA ASP A 97 11.49 -10.96 -12.40
C ASP A 97 11.37 -10.17 -13.72
N ALA A 98 10.82 -10.78 -14.77
CA ALA A 98 10.60 -10.14 -16.06
C ALA A 98 9.52 -9.04 -15.99
N GLU A 99 8.38 -9.32 -15.34
CA GLU A 99 7.32 -8.33 -15.10
C GLU A 99 7.83 -7.18 -14.21
N SER A 100 8.53 -7.50 -13.11
CA SER A 100 9.10 -6.48 -12.22
C SER A 100 10.09 -5.57 -12.95
N LYS A 101 11.04 -6.14 -13.70
CA LYS A 101 12.01 -5.37 -14.50
C LYS A 101 11.34 -4.53 -15.59
N ARG A 102 10.27 -5.01 -16.20
CA ARG A 102 9.52 -4.25 -17.21
C ARG A 102 8.92 -2.98 -16.60
N ILE A 103 8.30 -3.09 -15.42
CA ILE A 103 7.74 -1.93 -14.71
C ILE A 103 8.85 -0.96 -14.29
N ASP A 104 9.99 -1.45 -13.79
CA ASP A 104 11.04 -0.57 -13.27
C ASP A 104 11.74 0.27 -14.36
N LYS A 105 11.80 -0.24 -15.60
CA LYS A 105 12.31 0.48 -16.77
C LYS A 105 11.43 1.65 -17.22
N ILE A 106 10.16 1.68 -16.82
CA ILE A 106 9.24 2.76 -17.17
C ILE A 106 9.60 4.01 -16.37
N ASP A 107 9.61 5.18 -17.01
CA ASP A 107 9.72 6.45 -16.30
C ASP A 107 8.34 6.99 -15.87
N GLY A 108 8.28 7.61 -14.69
CA GLY A 108 7.07 8.19 -14.14
C GLY A 108 6.22 7.25 -13.27
N ARG A 109 5.85 7.74 -12.07
CA ARG A 109 5.05 7.00 -11.08
C ARG A 109 3.67 6.57 -11.61
N ALA A 110 3.01 7.46 -12.35
CA ALA A 110 1.68 7.20 -12.90
C ALA A 110 1.70 6.04 -13.91
N VAL A 111 2.68 6.01 -14.82
CA VAL A 111 2.80 4.98 -15.85
C VAL A 111 3.16 3.63 -15.22
N ARG A 112 4.07 3.62 -14.23
CA ARG A 112 4.38 2.41 -13.45
C ARG A 112 3.16 1.84 -12.72
N LEU A 113 2.29 2.69 -12.19
CA LEU A 113 1.04 2.26 -11.55
C LEU A 113 0.06 1.66 -12.58
N SER A 114 -0.09 2.28 -13.75
CA SER A 114 -0.91 1.73 -14.84
C SER A 114 -0.39 0.38 -15.33
N GLU A 115 0.93 0.22 -15.46
CA GLU A 115 1.52 -1.06 -15.85
C GLU A 115 1.29 -2.15 -14.79
N LEU A 116 1.47 -1.83 -13.50
CA LEU A 116 1.13 -2.77 -12.42
C LEU A 116 -0.35 -3.19 -12.49
N ALA A 117 -1.25 -2.21 -12.66
CA ALA A 117 -2.68 -2.45 -12.77
C ALA A 117 -2.99 -3.38 -13.95
N SER A 118 -2.36 -3.15 -15.10
CA SER A 118 -2.49 -4.01 -16.29
C SER A 118 -2.01 -5.44 -16.04
N VAL A 119 -0.82 -5.61 -15.42
CA VAL A 119 -0.27 -6.93 -15.05
C VAL A 119 -1.20 -7.72 -14.13
N LEU A 120 -1.93 -7.03 -13.27
CA LEU A 120 -2.89 -7.61 -12.32
C LEU A 120 -4.33 -7.66 -12.86
N GLY A 121 -4.56 -7.31 -14.12
CA GLY A 121 -5.86 -7.38 -14.77
C GLY A 121 -6.88 -6.37 -14.24
N ILE A 122 -6.43 -5.24 -13.70
CA ILE A 122 -7.28 -4.08 -13.42
C ILE A 122 -7.51 -3.33 -14.74
N PRO A 123 -8.78 -3.10 -15.14
CA PRO A 123 -9.08 -2.37 -16.37
C PRO A 123 -8.45 -0.99 -16.36
N ARG A 124 -8.04 -0.51 -17.54
CA ARG A 124 -7.49 0.83 -17.69
C ARG A 124 -8.47 1.85 -17.10
N ASP A 125 -9.76 1.73 -17.46
CA ASP A 125 -10.85 2.63 -17.07
C ASP A 125 -11.42 2.37 -15.67
N ASP A 126 -10.70 1.61 -14.83
CA ASP A 126 -11.03 1.54 -13.41
C ASP A 126 -10.97 2.94 -12.79
N ARG A 127 -12.09 3.38 -12.21
CA ARG A 127 -12.24 4.72 -11.62
C ARG A 127 -11.25 5.02 -10.51
N ASN A 128 -10.89 4.04 -9.68
CA ASN A 128 -9.94 4.23 -8.59
C ASN A 128 -8.52 4.36 -9.14
N LEU A 129 -8.20 3.63 -10.21
CA LEU A 129 -6.97 3.85 -10.98
C LEU A 129 -6.94 5.26 -11.58
N LEU A 130 -8.00 5.67 -12.29
CA LEU A 130 -8.10 7.01 -12.87
C LEU A 130 -7.90 8.12 -11.84
N MET A 131 -8.56 8.02 -10.69
CA MET A 131 -8.42 8.95 -9.58
C MET A 131 -6.99 9.01 -9.04
N MET A 132 -6.29 7.88 -8.94
CA MET A 132 -4.89 7.85 -8.48
C MET A 132 -3.91 8.40 -9.53
N LEU A 133 -4.18 8.19 -10.81
CA LEU A 133 -3.41 8.82 -11.89
C LEU A 133 -3.59 10.34 -11.84
N PHE A 134 -4.81 10.81 -11.59
CA PHE A 134 -5.10 12.23 -11.42
C PHE A 134 -4.40 12.81 -10.19
N ALA A 135 -4.49 12.15 -9.03
CA ALA A 135 -3.78 12.55 -7.82
C ALA A 135 -2.27 12.64 -8.03
N THR A 136 -1.68 11.70 -8.78
CA THR A 136 -0.25 11.70 -9.10
C THR A 136 0.14 12.89 -9.98
N LYS A 137 -0.70 13.25 -10.95
CA LYS A 137 -0.51 14.45 -11.77
C LYS A 137 -0.61 15.72 -10.92
N TRP A 138 -1.66 15.83 -10.10
CA TRP A 138 -1.84 16.98 -9.20
C TRP A 138 -0.65 17.15 -8.26
N ARG A 139 -0.18 16.07 -7.63
CA ARG A 139 1.03 16.05 -6.81
C ARG A 139 2.25 16.59 -7.56
N ASN A 140 2.45 16.16 -8.81
CA ASN A 140 3.62 16.58 -9.58
C ASN A 140 3.62 18.07 -9.88
N THR A 141 2.48 18.65 -10.23
CA THR A 141 2.35 20.10 -10.48
C THR A 141 2.56 20.92 -9.21
N ILE A 142 2.18 20.39 -8.04
CA ILE A 142 2.40 21.11 -6.78
C ILE A 142 3.84 21.00 -6.28
N VAL A 143 4.49 19.85 -6.46
CA VAL A 143 5.84 19.60 -5.93
C VAL A 143 6.94 20.06 -6.88
N HIS A 144 6.68 20.08 -8.19
CA HIS A 144 7.66 20.44 -9.22
C HIS A 144 7.21 21.70 -9.95
N SER A 145 8.01 22.76 -9.85
CA SER A 145 7.71 24.06 -10.48
C SER A 145 7.56 23.99 -12.01
N ASP A 146 8.25 23.04 -12.65
CA ASP A 146 8.30 22.90 -14.11
C ASP A 146 7.37 21.80 -14.65
N ALA A 147 6.51 21.22 -13.80
CA ALA A 147 5.61 20.17 -14.24
C ALA A 147 4.43 20.72 -15.05
N ASP A 148 4.03 19.98 -16.08
CA ASP A 148 2.86 20.28 -16.90
C ASP A 148 1.60 20.40 -16.02
N SER A 149 0.98 21.58 -16.06
CA SER A 149 -0.25 21.91 -15.33
C SER A 149 -1.51 21.45 -16.06
N ARG A 150 -1.37 20.79 -17.22
CA ARG A 150 -2.51 20.22 -17.96
C ARG A 150 -2.65 18.72 -17.75
N ILE A 151 -3.89 18.30 -17.71
CA ILE A 151 -4.22 16.89 -17.78
C ILE A 151 -4.19 16.44 -19.25
N GLY A 152 -3.48 15.34 -19.54
CA GLY A 152 -3.46 14.78 -20.89
C GLY A 152 -4.88 14.41 -21.36
N SER A 153 -5.17 14.64 -22.65
CA SER A 153 -6.50 14.45 -23.23
C SER A 153 -7.08 13.05 -22.98
N ASP A 154 -6.27 12.01 -23.05
CA ASP A 154 -6.66 10.63 -22.73
C ASP A 154 -7.20 10.50 -21.29
N LEU A 155 -6.41 10.90 -20.29
CA LEU A 155 -6.80 10.79 -18.88
C LEU A 155 -8.02 11.67 -18.58
N ARG A 156 -8.06 12.87 -19.19
CA ARG A 156 -9.20 13.79 -19.07
C ARG A 156 -10.49 13.15 -19.55
N ASN A 157 -10.50 12.60 -20.76
CA ASN A 157 -11.69 11.98 -21.35
C ASN A 157 -12.16 10.80 -20.51
N ARG A 158 -11.22 9.97 -20.03
CA ARG A 158 -11.56 8.78 -19.23
C ARG A 158 -12.13 9.15 -17.86
N LEU A 159 -11.57 10.16 -17.19
CA LEU A 159 -12.14 10.72 -15.96
C LEU A 159 -13.56 11.28 -16.17
N LEU A 160 -13.77 12.02 -17.26
CA LEU A 160 -15.08 12.59 -17.57
C LEU A 160 -16.12 11.52 -17.91
N ASN A 161 -15.72 10.48 -18.64
CA ASN A 161 -16.58 9.34 -18.94
C ASN A 161 -16.99 8.55 -17.68
N SER A 162 -16.11 8.50 -16.67
CA SER A 162 -16.40 7.87 -15.37
C SER A 162 -16.94 8.83 -14.30
N ALA A 163 -17.28 10.08 -14.66
CA ALA A 163 -17.59 11.12 -13.69
C ALA A 163 -18.81 10.80 -12.81
N GLN A 164 -19.84 10.19 -13.38
CA GLN A 164 -21.04 9.80 -12.63
C GLN A 164 -20.73 8.73 -11.58
N ASP A 165 -19.97 7.70 -11.95
CA ASP A 165 -19.55 6.63 -11.04
C ASP A 165 -18.64 7.18 -9.93
N ILE A 166 -17.70 8.05 -10.29
CA ILE A 166 -16.81 8.72 -9.34
C ILE A 166 -17.64 9.57 -8.36
N ALA A 167 -18.64 10.30 -8.84
CA ALA A 167 -19.51 11.10 -8.00
C ALA A 167 -20.30 10.22 -7.00
N LEU A 168 -20.83 9.08 -7.43
CA LEU A 168 -21.57 8.16 -6.56
C LEU A 168 -20.68 7.58 -5.44
N GLU A 169 -19.45 7.18 -5.77
CA GLU A 169 -18.56 6.53 -4.80
C GLU A 169 -17.78 7.49 -3.90
N HIS A 170 -17.56 8.72 -4.39
CA HIS A 170 -16.74 9.73 -3.70
C HIS A 170 -17.57 10.95 -3.27
N ARG A 171 -18.74 10.70 -2.67
CA ARG A 171 -19.58 11.71 -1.97
C ARG A 171 -19.93 12.92 -2.85
N GLY A 172 -20.24 12.70 -4.11
CA GLY A 172 -20.56 13.73 -5.08
C GLY A 172 -19.35 14.58 -5.46
N LEU A 173 -18.19 13.97 -5.69
CA LEU A 173 -17.04 14.66 -6.28
C LEU A 173 -17.39 15.10 -7.70
N ASP A 174 -17.19 16.38 -8.00
CA ASP A 174 -17.35 16.92 -9.35
C ASP A 174 -16.01 16.89 -10.08
N VAL A 175 -15.82 15.85 -10.90
CA VAL A 175 -14.59 15.63 -11.67
C VAL A 175 -14.30 16.80 -12.62
N SER A 176 -15.32 17.37 -13.25
CA SER A 176 -15.14 18.49 -14.18
C SER A 176 -14.63 19.73 -13.46
N ARG A 177 -15.19 20.01 -12.28
CA ARG A 177 -14.71 21.10 -11.42
C ARG A 177 -13.28 20.84 -10.93
N SER A 178 -12.98 19.62 -10.50
CA SER A 178 -11.64 19.26 -10.01
C SER A 178 -10.56 19.41 -11.07
N ILE A 179 -10.83 19.01 -12.32
CA ILE A 179 -9.91 19.23 -13.45
C ILE A 179 -9.68 20.73 -13.67
N LYS A 180 -10.74 21.55 -13.66
CA LYS A 180 -10.61 23.01 -13.81
C LYS A 180 -9.79 23.64 -12.68
N SER A 181 -9.99 23.22 -11.44
CA SER A 181 -9.22 23.70 -10.29
C SER A 181 -7.74 23.33 -10.42
N PHE A 182 -7.45 22.09 -10.81
CA PHE A 182 -6.09 21.64 -11.09
C PHE A 182 -5.42 22.48 -12.19
N GLU A 183 -6.09 22.69 -13.32
CA GLU A 183 -5.56 23.45 -14.47
C GLU A 183 -5.34 24.95 -14.16
N ARG A 184 -6.08 25.51 -13.19
CA ARG A 184 -5.86 26.87 -12.68
C ARG A 184 -4.71 26.98 -11.67
N GLY A 185 -4.18 25.85 -11.19
CA GLY A 185 -3.17 25.83 -10.13
C GLY A 185 -3.76 26.04 -8.73
N ASP A 186 -5.07 25.83 -8.55
CA ASP A 186 -5.72 25.96 -7.25
C ASP A 186 -5.27 24.82 -6.31
N ALA A 187 -5.22 25.11 -5.02
CA ALA A 187 -5.04 24.08 -4.00
C ALA A 187 -6.24 23.11 -3.99
N PRO A 188 -6.01 21.81 -3.76
CA PRO A 188 -7.09 20.85 -3.66
C PRO A 188 -7.95 21.13 -2.43
N THR A 189 -9.25 20.94 -2.56
CA THR A 189 -10.22 20.96 -1.46
C THR A 189 -10.13 19.70 -0.61
N PHE A 190 -10.65 19.75 0.62
CA PHE A 190 -10.76 18.56 1.47
C PHE A 190 -11.54 17.43 0.81
N LYS A 191 -12.58 17.75 0.01
CA LYS A 191 -13.37 16.76 -0.71
C LYS A 191 -12.54 16.00 -1.73
N GLU A 192 -11.72 16.70 -2.51
CA GLU A 192 -10.81 16.10 -3.48
C GLU A 192 -9.78 15.21 -2.79
N VAL A 193 -9.12 15.71 -1.73
CA VAL A 193 -8.14 14.93 -0.95
C VAL A 193 -8.78 13.67 -0.35
N ALA A 194 -9.94 13.79 0.29
CA ALA A 194 -10.64 12.65 0.86
C ALA A 194 -11.05 11.62 -0.21
N SER A 195 -11.42 12.09 -1.41
CA SER A 195 -11.75 11.24 -2.55
C SER A 195 -10.53 10.50 -3.08
N PHE A 196 -9.37 11.16 -3.19
CA PHE A 196 -8.11 10.50 -3.57
C PHE A 196 -7.65 9.48 -2.53
N VAL A 197 -7.79 9.77 -1.23
CA VAL A 197 -7.49 8.82 -0.15
C VAL A 197 -8.38 7.59 -0.26
N ALA A 198 -9.69 7.78 -0.43
CA ALA A 198 -10.63 6.68 -0.60
C ALA A 198 -10.31 5.85 -1.86
N ALA A 199 -10.05 6.52 -3.00
CA ALA A 199 -9.68 5.85 -4.24
C ALA A 199 -8.40 5.04 -4.11
N GLY A 200 -7.37 5.57 -3.46
CA GLY A 200 -6.12 4.85 -3.19
C GLY A 200 -6.35 3.60 -2.33
N GLN A 201 -7.21 3.69 -1.30
CA GLN A 201 -7.56 2.54 -0.48
C GLN A 201 -8.31 1.45 -1.26
N GLN A 202 -9.26 1.86 -2.10
CA GLN A 202 -10.05 0.93 -2.92
C GLN A 202 -9.21 0.30 -4.04
N LEU A 203 -8.36 1.07 -4.72
CA LEU A 203 -7.44 0.57 -5.73
C LEU A 203 -6.47 -0.46 -5.13
N VAL A 204 -5.82 -0.15 -4.01
CA VAL A 204 -4.91 -1.08 -3.34
C VAL A 204 -5.64 -2.33 -2.87
N ALA A 205 -6.89 -2.21 -2.42
CA ALA A 205 -7.71 -3.36 -2.07
C ALA A 205 -7.97 -4.27 -3.28
N ALA A 206 -8.30 -3.69 -4.44
CA ALA A 206 -8.53 -4.44 -5.69
C ALA A 206 -7.24 -5.10 -6.21
N LEU A 207 -6.14 -4.35 -6.26
CA LEU A 207 -4.83 -4.87 -6.65
C LEU A 207 -4.39 -6.04 -5.76
N ASP A 208 -4.61 -5.95 -4.45
CA ASP A 208 -4.23 -6.99 -3.50
C ASP A 208 -5.02 -8.29 -3.70
N VAL A 209 -6.32 -8.19 -3.98
CA VAL A 209 -7.14 -9.37 -4.30
C VAL A 209 -6.62 -10.06 -5.56
N ARG A 210 -6.33 -9.30 -6.62
CA ARG A 210 -5.76 -9.83 -7.86
C ARG A 210 -4.38 -10.45 -7.64
N ALA A 211 -3.54 -9.80 -6.86
CA ALA A 211 -2.21 -10.28 -6.51
C ALA A 211 -2.24 -11.62 -5.76
N ILE A 212 -3.13 -11.76 -4.77
CA ILE A 212 -3.26 -13.02 -4.02
C ILE A 212 -3.82 -14.14 -4.89
N THR A 213 -4.77 -13.81 -5.78
CA THR A 213 -5.32 -14.78 -6.75
C THR A 213 -4.24 -15.30 -7.69
N LYS A 214 -3.30 -14.44 -8.11
CA LYS A 214 -2.14 -14.80 -8.93
C LYS A 214 -1.02 -15.48 -8.14
N MET A 215 -1.02 -15.38 -6.81
CA MET A 215 0.11 -15.75 -5.97
C MET A 215 0.35 -17.26 -5.95
N ASN A 216 1.60 -17.68 -6.17
CA ASN A 216 2.05 -19.00 -5.76
C ASN A 216 2.27 -19.01 -4.23
N VAL A 217 1.25 -19.48 -3.49
CA VAL A 217 1.24 -19.46 -2.02
C VAL A 217 2.31 -20.37 -1.42
N GLN A 218 2.64 -21.49 -2.08
CA GLN A 218 3.74 -22.36 -1.63
C GLN A 218 5.09 -21.66 -1.75
N GLN A 219 5.37 -21.04 -2.90
CA GLN A 219 6.59 -20.26 -3.10
C GLN A 219 6.68 -19.09 -2.11
N TYR A 220 5.53 -18.46 -1.80
CA TYR A 220 5.48 -17.42 -0.77
C TYR A 220 5.83 -17.97 0.61
N ALA A 221 5.22 -19.09 1.01
CA ALA A 221 5.52 -19.78 2.27
C ALA A 221 7.00 -20.15 2.38
N GLU A 222 7.57 -20.69 1.30
CA GLU A 222 8.99 -21.04 1.22
C GLU A 222 9.88 -19.82 1.47
N SER A 223 9.61 -18.72 0.78
CA SER A 223 10.39 -17.48 0.87
C SER A 223 10.37 -16.87 2.27
N ILE A 224 9.19 -16.81 2.91
CA ILE A 224 9.09 -16.22 4.26
C ILE A 224 9.70 -17.14 5.33
N LEU A 225 9.57 -18.46 5.18
CA LEU A 225 10.18 -19.43 6.10
C LEU A 225 11.70 -19.38 5.98
N SER A 226 12.23 -19.37 4.75
CA SER A 226 13.67 -19.22 4.51
C SER A 226 14.20 -17.92 5.12
N THR A 227 13.52 -16.79 4.91
CA THR A 227 13.93 -15.49 5.46
C THR A 227 13.94 -15.52 6.99
N HIS A 228 12.85 -16.00 7.60
CA HIS A 228 12.72 -16.05 9.05
C HIS A 228 13.70 -17.02 9.71
N LEU A 229 13.79 -18.26 9.20
CA LEU A 229 14.65 -19.29 9.78
C LEU A 229 16.13 -18.99 9.57
N SER A 230 16.51 -18.38 8.44
CA SER A 230 17.89 -17.92 8.21
C SER A 230 18.30 -16.85 9.22
N ALA A 231 17.45 -15.83 9.42
CA ALA A 231 17.71 -14.78 10.41
C ALA A 231 17.67 -15.30 11.85
N ALA A 232 16.81 -16.26 12.15
CA ALA A 232 16.79 -16.90 13.47
C ALA A 232 18.01 -17.79 13.70
N PHE A 233 18.52 -18.46 12.65
CA PHE A 233 19.70 -19.32 12.74
C PHE A 233 20.97 -18.54 13.05
N THR A 234 21.12 -17.31 12.52
CA THR A 234 22.27 -16.44 12.86
C THR A 234 22.30 -16.08 14.34
N LEU A 235 21.16 -16.09 15.02
CA LEU A 235 21.05 -15.83 16.46
C LEU A 235 21.07 -17.12 17.29
N ASN A 236 20.61 -18.24 16.72
CA ASN A 236 20.49 -19.52 17.40
C ASN A 236 20.70 -20.69 16.43
N ALA A 237 21.88 -21.31 16.50
CA ALA A 237 22.23 -22.46 15.68
C ALA A 237 21.32 -23.69 15.89
N GLN A 238 20.56 -23.75 16.98
CA GLN A 238 19.64 -24.84 17.28
C GLN A 238 18.22 -24.64 16.71
N VAL A 239 17.92 -23.51 16.04
CA VAL A 239 16.54 -23.21 15.58
C VAL A 239 15.93 -24.33 14.74
N TYR A 240 16.70 -24.99 13.88
CA TYR A 240 16.19 -26.10 13.06
C TYR A 240 15.85 -27.33 13.90
N ALA A 241 16.67 -27.69 14.89
CA ALA A 241 16.36 -28.78 15.82
C ALA A 241 15.14 -28.45 16.71
N GLN A 242 14.96 -27.17 17.04
CA GLN A 242 13.79 -26.70 17.78
C GLN A 242 12.50 -26.87 16.99
N TYR A 243 12.47 -26.57 15.68
CA TYR A 243 11.28 -26.74 14.84
C TYR A 243 11.08 -28.20 14.38
N TRP A 244 12.14 -28.89 13.98
CA TRP A 244 12.15 -30.28 13.51
C TRP A 244 12.66 -31.25 14.57
N SER A 245 11.83 -31.53 15.58
CA SER A 245 12.21 -32.35 16.74
C SER A 245 12.10 -33.87 16.52
N GLY A 246 12.00 -34.33 15.27
CA GLY A 246 11.79 -35.74 14.92
C GLY A 246 10.36 -36.27 15.10
N ASN A 247 9.44 -35.50 15.68
CA ASN A 247 8.01 -35.83 15.76
C ASN A 247 7.23 -34.99 14.74
N GLN A 248 6.75 -35.63 13.67
CA GLN A 248 6.06 -34.98 12.56
C GLN A 248 4.85 -34.15 13.01
N ALA A 249 3.99 -34.67 13.89
CA ALA A 249 2.82 -33.94 14.37
C ALA A 249 3.21 -32.67 15.14
N LYS A 250 4.26 -32.74 15.96
CA LYS A 250 4.80 -31.59 16.71
C LYS A 250 5.42 -30.56 15.77
N THR A 251 6.17 -31.00 14.76
CA THR A 251 6.75 -30.13 13.73
C THR A 251 5.67 -29.46 12.90
N HIS A 252 4.67 -30.21 12.43
CA HIS A 252 3.52 -29.67 11.71
C HIS A 252 2.85 -28.55 12.50
N LYS A 253 2.50 -28.80 13.78
CA LYS A 253 1.89 -27.78 14.65
C LYS A 253 2.75 -26.52 14.81
N ARG A 254 4.07 -26.67 14.94
CA ARG A 254 5.00 -25.54 15.05
C ARG A 254 5.08 -24.73 13.76
N LEU A 255 5.19 -25.39 12.61
CA LEU A 255 5.21 -24.72 11.30
C LEU A 255 3.90 -23.99 11.02
N THR A 256 2.75 -24.62 11.31
CA THR A 256 1.44 -23.96 11.22
C THR A 256 1.36 -22.72 12.10
N THR A 257 1.91 -22.79 13.31
CA THR A 257 1.92 -21.65 14.25
C THR A 257 2.84 -20.53 13.76
N LEU A 258 4.02 -20.88 13.27
CA LEU A 258 4.97 -19.92 12.71
C LEU A 258 4.39 -19.22 11.47
N LEU A 259 3.84 -19.97 10.51
CA LEU A 259 3.22 -19.39 9.32
C LEU A 259 2.07 -18.44 9.70
N ALA A 260 1.28 -18.78 10.71
CA ALA A 260 0.25 -17.88 11.23
C ALA A 260 0.84 -16.58 11.82
N GLN A 261 1.95 -16.66 12.57
CA GLN A 261 2.67 -15.48 13.06
C GLN A 261 3.25 -14.64 11.93
N LEU A 262 3.64 -15.28 10.82
CA LEU A 262 4.15 -14.61 9.61
C LEU A 262 3.03 -14.14 8.66
N GLY A 263 1.76 -14.19 9.07
CA GLY A 263 0.65 -13.56 8.37
C GLY A 263 -0.27 -14.51 7.58
N PHE A 264 -0.07 -15.82 7.66
CA PHE A 264 -1.08 -16.78 7.17
C PHE A 264 -2.31 -16.78 8.08
N THR A 265 -3.48 -17.02 7.50
CA THR A 265 -4.74 -17.14 8.22
C THR A 265 -5.30 -18.55 8.14
N ARG A 266 -6.12 -18.92 9.14
CA ARG A 266 -6.79 -20.22 9.22
C ARG A 266 -8.21 -20.21 8.65
N SER A 267 -8.72 -19.04 8.26
CA SER A 267 -10.07 -18.89 7.73
C SER A 267 -10.19 -17.67 6.82
N GLY A 268 -11.04 -17.77 5.80
CA GLY A 268 -11.29 -16.68 4.86
C GLY A 268 -10.06 -16.26 4.05
N ALA A 269 -9.16 -17.21 3.77
CA ALA A 269 -8.08 -17.03 2.82
C ALA A 269 -8.65 -16.89 1.40
N LEU A 270 -8.02 -16.05 0.59
CA LEU A 270 -8.34 -15.92 -0.83
C LEU A 270 -7.57 -16.95 -1.67
N SER A 271 -6.43 -17.42 -1.16
CA SER A 271 -5.63 -18.49 -1.76
C SER A 271 -5.03 -19.34 -0.66
N GLN A 272 -5.11 -20.67 -0.81
CA GLN A 272 -4.76 -21.65 0.21
C GLN A 272 -3.37 -22.24 -0.03
N LEU A 273 -2.68 -22.52 1.07
CA LEU A 273 -1.48 -23.36 1.09
C LEU A 273 -1.91 -24.82 1.04
N SER A 274 -1.38 -25.57 0.09
CA SER A 274 -1.68 -27.00 -0.02
C SER A 274 -1.28 -27.77 1.24
N ALA A 275 -2.12 -28.72 1.68
CA ALA A 275 -1.79 -29.64 2.76
C ALA A 275 -0.49 -30.43 2.49
N GLU A 276 -0.26 -30.84 1.23
CA GLU A 276 0.92 -31.59 0.80
C GLU A 276 2.24 -30.84 1.07
N TYR A 277 2.26 -29.52 0.85
CA TYR A 277 3.44 -28.70 1.17
C TYR A 277 3.76 -28.75 2.67
N LEU A 278 2.76 -28.60 3.54
CA LEU A 278 2.97 -28.64 5.00
C LEU A 278 3.39 -30.04 5.46
N ASP A 279 2.75 -31.07 4.93
CA ASP A 279 3.07 -32.45 5.26
C ASP A 279 4.51 -32.80 4.84
N SER A 280 4.87 -32.57 3.59
CA SER A 280 6.23 -32.82 3.07
C SER A 280 7.30 -32.02 3.83
N THR A 281 7.02 -30.75 4.14
CA THR A 281 7.96 -29.90 4.90
C THR A 281 8.09 -30.37 6.36
N SER A 282 7.03 -30.91 6.96
CA SER A 282 7.06 -31.42 8.34
C SER A 282 7.82 -32.74 8.49
N ARG A 283 7.96 -33.52 7.41
CA ARG A 283 8.70 -34.79 7.37
C ARG A 283 10.22 -34.62 7.23
N LEU A 284 10.70 -33.41 6.97
CA LEU A 284 12.13 -33.14 6.86
C LEU A 284 12.86 -33.44 8.18
N THR A 285 14.12 -33.83 8.10
CA THR A 285 15.01 -33.81 9.26
C THR A 285 15.47 -32.37 9.52
N ALA A 286 15.95 -32.06 10.73
CA ALA A 286 16.51 -30.74 11.01
C ALA A 286 17.65 -30.37 10.05
N HIS A 287 18.47 -31.35 9.66
CA HIS A 287 19.53 -31.18 8.67
C HIS A 287 18.97 -30.85 7.27
N ALA A 288 17.97 -31.61 6.80
CA ALA A 288 17.34 -31.36 5.50
C ALA A 288 16.59 -30.02 5.45
N ALA A 289 15.91 -29.66 6.54
CA ALA A 289 15.25 -28.36 6.69
C ALA A 289 16.26 -27.21 6.64
N ARG A 290 17.41 -27.35 7.30
CA ARG A 290 18.51 -26.37 7.20
C ARG A 290 18.99 -26.23 5.76
N ALA A 291 19.25 -27.33 5.06
CA ALA A 291 19.70 -27.30 3.67
C ALA A 291 18.67 -26.62 2.72
N ARG A 292 17.37 -26.74 3.03
CA ARG A 292 16.29 -26.13 2.26
C ARG A 292 16.09 -24.63 2.53
N PHE A 293 16.13 -24.23 3.80
CA PHE A 293 15.71 -22.88 4.22
C PHE A 293 16.86 -21.93 4.53
N SER A 294 18.09 -22.42 4.70
CA SER A 294 19.26 -21.54 4.80
C SER A 294 19.58 -20.91 3.44
N PRO A 295 20.19 -19.71 3.42
CA PRO A 295 20.62 -19.09 2.18
C PRO A 295 21.65 -20.02 1.54
N ARG A 296 21.50 -20.33 0.25
CA ARG A 296 22.63 -20.85 -0.51
C ARG A 296 23.67 -19.74 -0.55
N GLU A 297 24.87 -19.99 -0.03
CA GLU A 297 25.99 -19.08 -0.21
C GLU A 297 26.20 -18.86 -1.71
N GLY A 298 25.98 -17.63 -2.18
CA GLY A 298 26.34 -17.16 -3.51
C GLY A 298 25.39 -17.53 -4.65
N HIS A 299 24.64 -16.53 -5.14
CA HIS A 299 24.60 -16.11 -6.54
C HIS A 299 24.09 -14.66 -6.63
#